data_AF-A0A9W6XUT4-F1
#
_entry.id   AF-A0A9W6XUT4-F1
#
_cell.length_a   1.000
_cell.length_b   1.000
_cell.length_c   1.000
_cell.angle_alpha   90.00
_cell.angle_beta   90.00
_cell.angle_gamma   90.00
#
_symmetry.space_group_name_H-M   'P 1'
#
loop_
_entity.id
_entity.type
_entity.pdbx_description
1 polymer ?
#
loop_
_entity_poly.entity_id
_entity_poly.type
_entity_poly.pdbx_seq_one_letter_code
_entity_poly.pdbx_strand_id
1 'polypeptide(L)'
;MNHNRYNITLLSDAEEQQMKTDSAEVIRMTRECQAQPYNEVICMSGILYWHDKLIVPFNSANRNNYDIRQWCNNSDPTATCDVTPTITAYLNSPEVRKYLNVDERASAWQEDNNDVEMTFAADGDWAISQHEFIADMLDDGLRVLIYAGDADLMCNWIGNRAWTLELDWRGKDGYNAAEERVFVALLPEGGGIDAGVVRSFDIFAFVRVHYAGHMVPMDQPAVSLDLINKFFLNKEL
;
A
#
# COMPACT_ATOMS: atom_id res chain seq x y z
N MET A 1 -11.79 7.84 5.48
CA MET A 1 -10.45 8.00 6.12
C MET A 1 -10.45 9.01 7.27
N ASN A 2 -11.36 10.01 7.30
CA ASN A 2 -11.54 10.90 8.44
C ASN A 2 -11.92 10.20 9.77
N HIS A 3 -12.56 9.04 9.69
CA HIS A 3 -12.76 8.15 10.83
C HIS A 3 -11.68 7.07 10.82
N ASN A 4 -10.53 7.37 11.43
CA ASN A 4 -9.41 6.44 11.58
C ASN A 4 -9.14 6.15 13.07
N ARG A 5 -8.34 5.10 13.33
CA ARG A 5 -8.00 4.63 14.69
C ARG A 5 -7.29 5.71 15.53
N TYR A 6 -6.66 6.67 14.88
CA TYR A 6 -5.80 7.68 15.52
C TYR A 6 -6.53 9.00 15.81
N ASN A 7 -7.82 9.09 15.47
CA ASN A 7 -8.62 10.29 15.66
C ASN A 7 -7.99 11.54 14.99
N ILE A 8 -7.36 11.34 13.83
CA ILE A 8 -6.72 12.40 13.06
C ILE A 8 -7.69 12.85 11.96
N THR A 9 -8.11 14.11 12.01
CA THR A 9 -8.87 14.71 10.90
C THR A 9 -7.94 14.99 9.74
N LEU A 10 -8.26 14.48 8.56
CA LEU A 10 -7.43 14.62 7.36
C LEU A 10 -8.04 15.55 6.32
N LEU A 11 -9.37 15.66 6.31
CA LEU A 11 -10.14 16.45 5.36
C LEU A 11 -11.27 17.16 6.11
N SER A 12 -11.65 18.34 5.66
CA SER A 12 -12.94 18.94 6.02
C SER A 12 -14.11 18.15 5.38
N ASP A 13 -15.32 18.35 5.91
CA ASP A 13 -16.54 17.73 5.35
C ASP A 13 -16.75 18.10 3.87
N ALA A 14 -16.40 19.34 3.49
CA ALA A 14 -16.52 19.82 2.11
C ALA A 14 -15.52 19.11 1.18
N GLU A 15 -14.26 18.97 1.60
CA GLU A 15 -13.24 18.23 0.86
C GLU A 15 -13.63 16.75 0.74
N GLU A 16 -14.11 16.12 1.81
CA GLU A 16 -14.57 14.73 1.77
C GLU A 16 -15.73 14.54 0.77
N GLN A 17 -16.71 15.44 0.76
CA GLN A 17 -17.84 15.36 -0.15
C GLN A 17 -17.42 15.59 -1.62
N GLN A 18 -16.46 16.49 -1.85
CA GLN A 18 -15.92 16.75 -3.17
C GLN A 18 -15.13 15.53 -3.67
N MET A 19 -14.26 14.94 -2.85
CA MET A 19 -13.51 13.74 -3.19
C MET A 19 -14.42 12.55 -3.54
N LYS A 20 -15.55 12.38 -2.83
CA LYS A 20 -16.56 11.36 -3.19
C LYS A 20 -17.10 11.60 -4.61
N THR A 21 -17.34 12.85 -4.98
CA THR A 21 -17.80 13.21 -6.33
C THR A 21 -16.72 12.94 -7.37
N ASP A 22 -15.49 13.38 -7.11
CA ASP A 22 -14.35 13.21 -8.03
C ASP A 22 -13.97 11.73 -8.21
N SER A 23 -14.17 10.90 -7.18
CA SER A 23 -13.91 9.46 -7.27
C SER A 23 -14.76 8.75 -8.34
N ALA A 24 -15.96 9.24 -8.62
CA ALA A 24 -16.80 8.69 -9.67
C ALA A 24 -16.17 8.90 -11.06
N GLU A 25 -15.54 10.05 -11.27
CA GLU A 25 -14.83 10.35 -12.52
C GLU A 25 -13.54 9.55 -12.63
N VAL A 26 -12.76 9.42 -11.54
CA VAL A 26 -11.60 8.51 -11.51
C VAL A 26 -12.00 7.10 -11.91
N ILE A 27 -13.06 6.54 -11.30
CA ILE A 27 -13.55 5.20 -11.63
C ILE A 27 -13.95 5.10 -13.11
N ARG A 28 -14.61 6.13 -13.66
CA ARG A 28 -14.99 6.19 -15.07
C ARG A 28 -13.77 6.14 -15.98
N MET A 29 -12.76 6.97 -15.70
CA MET A 29 -11.52 7.04 -16.47
C MET A 29 -10.70 5.75 -16.37
N THR A 30 -10.61 5.14 -15.19
CA THR A 30 -9.95 3.84 -14.99
C THR A 30 -10.63 2.76 -15.83
N ARG A 31 -11.96 2.67 -15.82
CA ARG A 31 -12.71 1.69 -16.64
C ARG A 31 -12.52 1.93 -18.13
N GLU A 32 -12.46 3.17 -18.57
CA GLU A 32 -12.21 3.51 -19.96
C GLU A 32 -10.78 3.15 -20.39
N CYS A 33 -9.80 3.37 -19.51
CA CYS A 33 -8.42 2.93 -19.74
C CYS A 33 -8.30 1.40 -19.88
N GLN A 34 -9.03 0.65 -19.06
CA GLN A 34 -9.09 -0.82 -19.11
C GLN A 34 -9.85 -1.36 -20.33
N ALA A 35 -10.70 -0.54 -20.96
CA ALA A 35 -11.53 -0.97 -22.08
C ALA A 35 -10.76 -1.01 -23.41
N GLN A 36 -11.32 -1.74 -24.37
CA GLN A 36 -10.81 -1.78 -25.74
C GLN A 36 -11.69 -0.91 -26.67
N PRO A 37 -11.10 -0.17 -27.62
CA PRO A 37 -9.66 -0.07 -27.90
C PRO A 37 -8.92 0.75 -26.82
N TYR A 38 -7.69 0.32 -26.51
CA TYR A 38 -6.81 0.99 -25.55
C TYR A 38 -6.61 2.47 -25.88
N ASN A 39 -6.68 3.32 -24.86
CA ASN A 39 -6.55 4.77 -24.97
C ASN A 39 -5.50 5.29 -23.97
N GLU A 40 -4.25 5.41 -24.40
CA GLU A 40 -3.13 5.90 -23.58
C GLU A 40 -3.42 7.26 -22.90
N VAL A 41 -4.17 8.13 -23.58
CA VAL A 41 -4.48 9.48 -23.08
C VAL A 41 -5.42 9.41 -21.88
N ILE A 42 -6.43 8.54 -21.90
CA ILE A 42 -7.37 8.42 -20.77
C ILE A 42 -6.69 7.74 -19.58
N CYS A 43 -5.77 6.79 -19.83
CA CYS A 43 -4.98 6.15 -18.79
C CYS A 43 -4.12 7.16 -18.03
N MET A 44 -3.29 7.93 -18.76
CA MET A 44 -2.45 8.97 -18.16
C MET A 44 -3.29 10.06 -17.48
N SER A 45 -4.33 10.56 -18.16
CA SER A 45 -5.22 11.58 -17.58
C SER A 45 -5.92 11.09 -16.31
N GLY A 46 -6.28 9.81 -16.25
CA GLY A 46 -6.92 9.18 -15.10
C GLY A 46 -6.01 9.15 -13.88
N ILE A 47 -4.72 8.80 -14.06
CA ILE A 47 -3.72 8.81 -12.98
C ILE A 47 -3.50 10.24 -12.47
N LEU A 48 -3.34 11.21 -13.37
CA LEU A 48 -3.17 12.61 -13.00
C LEU A 48 -4.39 13.18 -12.26
N TYR A 49 -5.60 12.84 -12.72
CA TYR A 49 -6.84 13.24 -12.07
C TYR A 49 -7.01 12.58 -10.70
N TRP A 50 -6.68 11.29 -10.57
CA TRP A 50 -6.64 10.58 -9.30
C TRP A 50 -5.68 11.25 -8.31
N HIS A 51 -4.46 11.56 -8.74
CA HIS A 51 -3.48 12.23 -7.89
C HIS A 51 -3.99 13.61 -7.43
N ASP A 52 -4.42 14.46 -8.37
CA ASP A 52 -4.88 15.83 -8.08
C ASP A 52 -6.15 15.86 -7.20
N LYS A 53 -7.09 14.94 -7.43
CA LYS A 53 -8.40 14.97 -6.76
C LYS A 53 -8.52 14.07 -5.56
N LEU A 54 -7.78 12.97 -5.49
CA LEU A 54 -7.93 11.99 -4.42
C LEU A 54 -6.69 11.86 -3.52
N ILE A 55 -5.53 12.39 -3.92
CA ILE A 55 -4.31 12.37 -3.09
C ILE A 55 -3.99 13.76 -2.56
N VAL A 56 -3.83 14.76 -3.45
CA VAL A 56 -3.45 16.12 -3.07
C VAL A 56 -4.32 16.75 -1.96
N PRO A 57 -5.65 16.51 -1.86
CA PRO A 57 -6.44 17.08 -0.78
C PRO A 57 -5.96 16.67 0.63
N PHE A 58 -5.34 15.50 0.79
CA PHE A 58 -4.78 15.06 2.06
C PHE A 58 -3.58 15.90 2.52
N ASN A 59 -2.91 16.60 1.59
CA ASN A 59 -1.71 17.37 1.90
C ASN A 59 -1.99 18.51 2.90
N SER A 60 -3.22 19.05 2.92
CA SER A 60 -3.63 20.14 3.82
C SER A 60 -3.51 19.77 5.30
N ALA A 61 -3.59 18.47 5.63
CA ALA A 61 -3.45 17.95 6.99
C ALA A 61 -2.00 17.89 7.50
N ASN A 62 -1.00 18.14 6.63
CA ASN A 62 0.43 18.05 6.95
C ASN A 62 0.80 16.71 7.64
N ARG A 63 0.28 15.61 7.09
CA ARG A 63 0.60 14.25 7.48
C ARG A 63 1.40 13.56 6.40
N ASN A 64 2.25 12.63 6.81
CA ASN A 64 2.93 11.75 5.87
C ASN A 64 1.89 10.83 5.21
N ASN A 65 1.87 10.78 3.88
CA ASN A 65 0.95 9.91 3.13
C ASN A 65 1.19 8.42 3.40
N TYR A 66 2.40 8.05 3.85
CA TYR A 66 2.75 6.69 4.23
C TYR A 66 2.50 6.37 5.70
N ASP A 67 2.26 7.37 6.56
CA ASP A 67 1.87 7.18 7.96
C ASP A 67 1.17 8.43 8.53
N ILE A 68 -0.15 8.36 8.72
CA ILE A 68 -0.94 9.50 9.21
C ILE A 68 -0.54 10.01 10.59
N ARG A 69 0.16 9.20 11.38
CA ARG A 69 0.61 9.58 12.72
C ARG A 69 1.82 10.52 12.64
N GLN A 70 2.54 10.50 11.53
CA GLN A 70 3.74 11.29 11.31
C GLN A 70 3.38 12.64 10.69
N TRP A 71 4.03 13.70 11.15
CA TRP A 71 3.89 15.02 10.56
C TRP A 71 4.83 15.16 9.36
N CYS A 72 4.35 15.80 8.30
CA CYS A 72 5.12 16.09 7.09
C CYS A 72 4.73 17.48 6.57
N ASN A 73 5.72 18.29 6.18
CA ASN A 73 5.47 19.61 5.62
C ASN A 73 5.11 19.51 4.14
N ASN A 74 3.88 19.07 3.83
CA ASN A 74 3.46 18.84 2.45
C ASN A 74 3.38 20.13 1.59
N SER A 75 3.50 21.30 2.20
CA SER A 75 3.60 22.58 1.49
C SER A 75 5.01 22.90 0.99
N ASP A 76 6.03 22.19 1.47
CA ASP A 76 7.42 22.35 1.08
C ASP A 76 7.83 21.22 0.13
N PRO A 77 8.10 21.51 -1.16
CA PRO A 77 8.47 20.49 -2.14
C PRO A 77 9.84 19.87 -1.87
N THR A 78 10.60 20.40 -0.91
CA THR A 78 11.91 19.87 -0.49
C THR A 78 11.84 19.09 0.82
N ALA A 79 10.68 19.04 1.46
CA ALA A 79 10.49 18.27 2.67
C ALA A 79 10.70 16.78 2.38
N THR A 80 11.60 16.16 3.15
CA THR A 80 11.79 14.71 3.17
C THR A 80 11.12 14.18 4.42
N CYS A 81 10.17 13.26 4.25
CA CYS A 81 9.32 12.77 5.32
C CYS A 81 9.57 11.29 5.62
N ASP A 82 10.75 10.81 5.25
CA ASP A 82 11.20 9.43 5.36
C ASP A 82 12.71 9.35 5.68
N VAL A 83 13.25 8.14 5.64
CA VAL A 83 14.66 7.83 5.90
C VAL A 83 15.55 7.90 4.65
N THR A 84 14.98 8.23 3.49
CA THR A 84 15.63 8.15 2.18
C THR A 84 16.91 8.97 2.09
N PRO A 85 17.03 10.20 2.65
CA PRO A 85 18.28 10.95 2.62
C PRO A 85 19.44 10.22 3.30
N THR A 86 19.16 9.52 4.40
CA THR A 86 20.18 8.79 5.16
C THR A 86 20.65 7.56 4.39
N ILE A 87 19.71 6.80 3.81
CA ILE A 87 20.02 5.62 2.99
C ILE A 87 20.79 6.04 1.72
N THR A 88 20.35 7.11 1.07
CA THR A 88 21.00 7.67 -0.13
C THR A 88 22.44 8.04 0.14
N ALA A 89 22.72 8.73 1.25
CA ALA A 89 24.07 9.12 1.62
C ALA A 89 24.95 7.89 1.90
N TYR A 90 24.42 6.89 2.62
CA TYR A 90 25.16 5.66 2.93
C TYR A 90 25.51 4.85 1.67
N LEU A 91 24.52 4.56 0.82
CA LEU A 91 24.70 3.76 -0.40
C LEU A 91 25.58 4.46 -1.45
N ASN A 92 25.63 5.80 -1.43
CA ASN A 92 26.51 6.57 -2.31
C ASN A 92 27.90 6.83 -1.75
N SER A 93 28.20 6.43 -0.50
CA SER A 93 29.55 6.58 0.05
C SER A 93 30.59 5.78 -0.77
N PRO A 94 31.80 6.32 -0.99
CA PRO A 94 32.84 5.62 -1.72
C PRO A 94 33.17 4.23 -1.12
N GLU A 95 33.14 4.13 0.20
CA GLU A 95 33.44 2.91 0.94
C GLU A 95 32.39 1.82 0.66
N VAL A 96 31.10 2.16 0.73
CA VAL A 96 30.01 1.21 0.47
C VAL A 96 29.97 0.82 -1.00
N ARG A 97 30.10 1.77 -1.93
CA ARG A 97 30.13 1.49 -3.36
C ARG A 97 31.30 0.57 -3.73
N LYS A 98 32.48 0.82 -3.18
CA LYS A 98 33.66 -0.05 -3.37
C LYS A 98 33.44 -1.43 -2.76
N TYR A 99 32.89 -1.50 -1.54
CA TYR A 99 32.61 -2.77 -0.87
C TYR A 99 31.63 -3.64 -1.65
N LEU A 100 30.58 -3.04 -2.23
CA LEU A 100 29.58 -3.72 -3.06
C LEU A 100 30.03 -3.94 -4.51
N ASN A 101 31.25 -3.54 -4.88
CA ASN A 101 31.79 -3.58 -6.24
C ASN A 101 30.91 -2.86 -7.28
N VAL A 102 30.34 -1.72 -6.92
CA VAL A 102 29.58 -0.88 -7.86
C VAL A 102 30.53 -0.29 -8.89
N ASP A 103 30.22 -0.49 -10.17
CA ASP A 103 31.00 0.05 -11.29
C ASP A 103 31.10 1.58 -11.19
N GLU A 104 32.30 2.14 -11.42
CA GLU A 104 32.52 3.59 -11.36
C GLU A 104 31.70 4.36 -12.39
N ARG A 105 31.24 3.70 -13.46
CA ARG A 105 30.35 4.29 -14.48
C ARG A 105 28.89 4.34 -14.04
N ALA A 106 28.50 3.60 -13.00
CA ALA A 106 27.14 3.61 -12.50
C ALA A 106 26.82 4.97 -11.86
N SER A 107 25.61 5.48 -12.11
CA SER A 107 25.13 6.72 -11.50
C SER A 107 25.08 6.62 -9.98
N ALA A 108 24.87 7.78 -9.33
CA ALA A 108 24.49 7.79 -7.93
C ALA A 108 23.23 6.92 -7.74
N TRP A 109 23.22 6.14 -6.66
CA TRP A 109 22.05 5.43 -6.20
C TRP A 109 20.93 6.43 -5.89
N GLN A 110 19.73 6.11 -6.35
CA GLN A 110 18.48 6.79 -6.04
C GLN A 110 17.50 5.70 -5.59
N GLU A 111 16.58 6.05 -4.69
CA GLU A 111 15.54 5.12 -4.24
C GLU A 111 14.61 4.74 -5.41
N ASP A 112 14.11 5.76 -6.11
CA ASP A 112 13.22 5.62 -7.25
C ASP A 112 13.82 6.21 -8.53
N ASN A 113 13.26 5.80 -9.67
CA ASN A 113 13.62 6.33 -10.98
C ASN A 113 12.36 6.86 -11.70
N ASN A 114 12.25 8.19 -11.78
CA ASN A 114 11.10 8.87 -12.37
C ASN A 114 10.87 8.51 -13.85
N ASP A 115 11.91 8.19 -14.62
CA ASP A 115 11.74 7.79 -16.02
C ASP A 115 11.01 6.45 -16.12
N VAL A 116 11.33 5.51 -15.21
CA VAL A 116 10.63 4.23 -15.11
C VAL A 116 9.19 4.44 -14.67
N GLU A 117 8.97 5.23 -13.61
CA GLU A 117 7.63 5.56 -13.12
C GLU A 117 6.75 6.16 -14.23
N MET A 118 7.26 7.19 -14.91
CA MET A 118 6.53 7.85 -16.00
C MET A 118 6.27 6.92 -17.18
N THR A 119 7.16 5.96 -17.46
CA THR A 119 6.94 4.95 -18.51
C THR A 119 5.77 4.04 -18.14
N PHE A 120 5.71 3.54 -16.91
CA PHE A 120 4.59 2.72 -16.43
C PHE A 120 3.26 3.50 -16.42
N ALA A 121 3.28 4.76 -16.00
CA ALA A 121 2.12 5.63 -16.04
C ALA A 121 1.63 5.87 -17.48
N ALA A 122 2.55 6.11 -18.43
CA ALA A 122 2.25 6.35 -19.83
C ALA A 122 1.73 5.11 -20.56
N ASP A 123 2.22 3.93 -20.20
CA ASP A 123 1.72 2.65 -20.72
C ASP A 123 0.39 2.24 -20.08
N GLY A 124 -0.12 3.03 -19.13
CA GLY A 124 -1.43 2.83 -18.50
C GLY A 124 -1.48 1.69 -17.49
N ASP A 125 -0.33 1.10 -17.16
CA ASP A 125 -0.19 -0.06 -16.28
C ASP A 125 -0.88 0.15 -14.92
N TRP A 126 -0.80 1.36 -14.38
CA TRP A 126 -1.43 1.74 -13.11
C TRP A 126 -2.94 1.45 -13.05
N ALA A 127 -3.63 1.59 -14.18
CA ALA A 127 -5.08 1.39 -14.26
C ALA A 127 -5.46 -0.05 -14.60
N ILE A 128 -4.51 -0.92 -14.97
CA ILE A 128 -4.80 -2.29 -15.35
C ILE A 128 -5.18 -3.13 -14.13
N SER A 129 -6.22 -3.95 -14.30
CA SER A 129 -6.71 -4.89 -13.29
C SER A 129 -5.70 -6.02 -13.08
N GLN A 130 -4.96 -6.00 -11.96
CA GLN A 130 -4.02 -7.08 -11.61
C GLN A 130 -4.60 -8.09 -10.61
N HIS A 131 -5.74 -7.77 -9.98
CA HIS A 131 -6.33 -8.62 -8.94
C HIS A 131 -6.88 -9.94 -9.48
N GLU A 132 -7.26 -9.99 -10.77
CA GLU A 132 -7.71 -11.21 -11.44
C GLU A 132 -6.64 -12.32 -11.41
N PHE A 133 -5.35 -11.96 -11.52
CA PHE A 133 -4.26 -12.92 -11.38
C PHE A 133 -4.16 -13.52 -9.97
N ILE A 134 -4.58 -12.78 -8.93
CA ILE A 134 -4.63 -13.30 -7.56
C ILE A 134 -5.74 -14.35 -7.44
N ALA A 135 -6.87 -14.14 -8.11
CA ALA A 135 -7.93 -15.15 -8.17
C ALA A 135 -7.45 -16.43 -8.87
N ASP A 136 -6.76 -16.31 -10.01
CA ASP A 136 -6.17 -17.46 -10.72
C ASP A 136 -5.18 -18.22 -9.82
N MET A 137 -4.30 -17.51 -9.12
CA MET A 137 -3.36 -18.12 -8.17
C MET A 137 -4.08 -18.91 -7.08
N LEU A 138 -5.14 -18.35 -6.49
CA LEU A 138 -5.94 -19.02 -5.47
C LEU A 138 -6.65 -20.27 -6.04
N ASP A 139 -7.24 -20.16 -7.23
CA ASP A 139 -7.93 -21.27 -7.90
C ASP A 139 -6.99 -22.42 -8.31
N ASP A 140 -5.71 -22.10 -8.52
CA ASP A 140 -4.61 -23.05 -8.75
C ASP A 140 -3.99 -23.60 -7.44
N GLY A 141 -4.50 -23.20 -6.27
CA GLY A 141 -4.09 -23.71 -4.97
C GLY A 141 -2.85 -23.02 -4.38
N LEU A 142 -2.45 -21.86 -4.91
CA LEU A 142 -1.38 -21.05 -4.34
C LEU A 142 -1.91 -20.25 -3.15
N ARG A 143 -1.19 -20.34 -2.03
CA ARG A 143 -1.55 -19.62 -0.81
C ARG A 143 -1.16 -18.15 -0.92
N VAL A 144 -2.10 -17.26 -0.61
CA VAL A 144 -1.95 -15.81 -0.72
C VAL A 144 -2.19 -15.14 0.64
N LEU A 145 -1.28 -14.25 1.01
CA LEU A 145 -1.42 -13.34 2.15
C LEU A 145 -1.37 -11.90 1.65
N ILE A 146 -2.42 -11.15 1.97
CA ILE A 146 -2.46 -9.69 1.82
C ILE A 146 -2.36 -9.08 3.21
N TYR A 147 -1.50 -8.08 3.40
CA TYR A 147 -1.43 -7.36 4.67
C TYR A 147 -1.25 -5.87 4.44
N ALA A 148 -1.83 -5.05 5.33
CA ALA A 148 -1.77 -3.61 5.24
C ALA A 148 -1.68 -2.97 6.63
N GLY A 149 -0.82 -1.98 6.78
CA GLY A 149 -0.73 -1.15 7.97
C GLY A 149 -1.95 -0.23 8.09
N ASP A 150 -2.48 -0.06 9.29
CA ASP A 150 -3.70 0.72 9.49
C ASP A 150 -3.50 2.24 9.59
N ALA A 151 -2.26 2.72 9.49
CA ALA A 151 -1.89 4.13 9.42
C ALA A 151 -1.51 4.61 8.00
N ASP A 152 -1.47 3.73 6.99
CA ASP A 152 -1.17 4.09 5.60
C ASP A 152 -2.37 4.78 4.91
N LEU A 153 -2.13 5.87 4.17
CA LEU A 153 -3.12 6.50 3.29
C LEU A 153 -3.04 6.00 1.86
N MET A 154 -1.83 5.88 1.32
CA MET A 154 -1.61 5.58 -0.10
C MET A 154 -2.17 4.21 -0.47
N CYS A 155 -1.83 3.18 0.31
CA CYS A 155 -2.32 1.81 0.13
C CYS A 155 -3.13 1.35 1.34
N ASN A 156 -4.06 2.21 1.78
CA ASN A 156 -4.82 2.02 3.01
C ASN A 156 -5.49 0.64 3.17
N TRP A 157 -5.58 0.19 4.42
CA TRP A 157 -6.18 -1.11 4.77
C TRP A 157 -7.67 -1.24 4.41
N ILE A 158 -8.41 -0.12 4.31
CA ILE A 158 -9.85 -0.13 3.99
C ILE A 158 -10.05 -0.55 2.53
N GLY A 159 -9.29 0.05 1.61
CA GLY A 159 -9.28 -0.30 0.19
C GLY A 159 -8.79 -1.73 -0.01
N ASN A 160 -7.72 -2.12 0.69
CA ASN A 160 -7.21 -3.50 0.65
C ASN A 160 -8.26 -4.52 1.11
N ARG A 161 -8.91 -4.26 2.25
CA ARG A 161 -10.01 -5.10 2.73
C ARG A 161 -11.15 -5.18 1.72
N ALA A 162 -11.56 -4.05 1.15
CA ALA A 162 -12.68 -3.99 0.22
C ALA A 162 -12.45 -4.87 -1.01
N TRP A 163 -11.29 -4.76 -1.68
CA TRP A 163 -11.05 -5.59 -2.87
C TRP A 163 -10.88 -7.07 -2.52
N THR A 164 -10.32 -7.42 -1.34
CA THR A 164 -10.23 -8.85 -0.94
C THR A 164 -11.60 -9.51 -0.72
N LEU A 165 -12.62 -8.74 -0.32
CA LEU A 165 -14.00 -9.24 -0.15
C LEU A 165 -14.75 -9.38 -1.48
N GLU A 166 -14.38 -8.57 -2.47
CA GLU A 166 -14.98 -8.58 -3.80
C GLU A 166 -14.27 -9.52 -4.78
N LEU A 167 -13.03 -9.91 -4.50
CA LEU A 167 -12.22 -10.82 -5.31
C LEU A 167 -13.01 -12.08 -5.69
N ASP A 168 -13.12 -12.35 -6.98
CA ASP A 168 -13.91 -13.47 -7.51
C ASP A 168 -13.02 -14.71 -7.67
N TRP A 169 -13.15 -15.67 -6.75
CA TRP A 169 -12.40 -16.92 -6.73
C TRP A 169 -13.27 -18.01 -6.06
N ARG A 170 -12.91 -19.30 -6.23
CA ARG A 170 -13.75 -20.42 -5.76
C ARG A 170 -14.09 -20.40 -4.27
N GLY A 171 -13.23 -19.81 -3.44
CA GLY A 171 -13.43 -19.70 -1.98
C GLY A 171 -14.08 -18.41 -1.49
N LYS A 172 -14.54 -17.52 -2.39
CA LYS A 172 -15.12 -16.21 -2.04
C LYS A 172 -16.20 -16.29 -0.96
N ASP A 173 -17.18 -17.17 -1.12
CA ASP A 173 -18.29 -17.29 -0.18
C ASP A 173 -17.81 -17.70 1.22
N GLY A 174 -16.84 -18.62 1.30
CA GLY A 174 -16.23 -19.05 2.56
C GLY A 174 -15.42 -17.94 3.23
N TYR A 175 -14.65 -17.18 2.44
CA TYR A 175 -13.90 -16.02 2.92
C TYR A 175 -14.80 -14.89 3.41
N ASN A 176 -15.92 -14.65 2.74
CA ASN A 176 -16.88 -13.62 3.13
C ASN A 176 -17.69 -14.03 4.37
N ALA A 177 -17.96 -15.32 4.55
CA ALA A 177 -18.58 -15.88 5.74
C ALA A 177 -17.63 -15.98 6.95
N ALA A 178 -16.31 -16.02 6.73
CA ALA A 178 -15.33 -16.08 7.80
C ALA A 178 -15.37 -14.84 8.70
N GLU A 179 -15.37 -15.05 10.01
CA GLU A 179 -15.30 -13.97 11.00
C GLU A 179 -13.90 -13.34 11.04
N GLU A 180 -13.88 -12.04 11.33
CA GLU A 180 -12.63 -11.35 11.67
C GLU A 180 -12.23 -11.71 13.10
N ARG A 181 -10.97 -12.11 13.27
CA ARG A 181 -10.38 -12.46 14.57
C ARG A 181 -9.16 -11.61 14.86
N VAL A 182 -8.81 -11.52 16.14
CA VAL A 182 -7.59 -10.83 16.58
C VAL A 182 -6.38 -11.54 15.98
N PHE A 183 -5.50 -10.79 15.34
CA PHE A 183 -4.19 -11.27 14.94
C PHE A 183 -3.23 -11.14 16.13
N VAL A 184 -2.81 -12.28 16.68
CA VAL A 184 -1.92 -12.31 17.86
C VAL A 184 -0.48 -12.52 17.42
N ALA A 185 0.36 -11.50 17.47
CA ALA A 185 1.78 -11.64 17.10
C ALA A 185 2.63 -12.08 18.31
N LEU A 186 3.56 -13.02 18.09
CA LEU A 186 4.54 -13.42 19.08
C LEU A 186 5.78 -12.52 19.03
N LEU A 187 6.15 -11.95 20.17
CA LEU A 187 7.32 -11.07 20.26
C LEU A 187 8.60 -11.86 20.58
N PRO A 188 9.79 -11.40 20.13
CA PRO A 188 11.07 -12.06 20.41
C PRO A 188 11.37 -12.30 21.89
N GLU A 189 10.96 -11.36 22.75
CA GLU A 189 11.09 -11.42 24.21
C GLU A 189 10.11 -12.42 24.87
N GLY A 190 9.20 -12.99 24.10
CA GLY A 190 8.16 -13.91 24.55
C GLY A 190 6.82 -13.21 24.83
N GLY A 191 5.74 -13.98 24.71
CA GLY A 191 4.37 -13.48 24.86
C GLY A 191 3.73 -13.09 23.52
N GLY A 192 2.39 -13.06 23.52
CA GLY A 192 1.58 -12.66 22.37
C GLY A 192 0.92 -11.30 22.62
N ILE A 193 0.88 -10.44 21.61
CA ILE A 193 0.17 -9.16 21.63
C ILE A 193 -0.95 -9.17 20.60
N ASP A 194 -2.04 -8.44 20.88
CA ASP A 194 -2.99 -8.04 19.83
C ASP A 194 -2.27 -7.08 18.88
N ALA A 195 -1.94 -7.58 17.69
CA ALA A 195 -1.18 -6.86 16.68
C ALA A 195 -2.02 -6.45 15.48
N GLY A 196 -3.31 -6.76 15.47
CA GLY A 196 -4.12 -6.56 14.28
C GLY A 196 -5.41 -7.35 14.25
N VAL A 197 -5.99 -7.39 13.06
CA VAL A 197 -7.17 -8.17 12.74
C VAL A 197 -6.86 -9.02 11.52
N VAL A 198 -7.21 -10.30 11.57
CA VAL A 198 -7.08 -11.23 10.46
C VAL A 198 -8.45 -11.76 10.06
N ARG A 199 -8.68 -11.82 8.74
CA ARG A 199 -9.70 -12.64 8.11
C ARG A 199 -8.97 -13.67 7.26
N SER A 200 -9.32 -14.94 7.42
CA SER A 200 -8.68 -16.02 6.67
C SER A 200 -9.68 -17.12 6.39
N PHE A 201 -9.63 -17.65 5.18
CA PHE A 201 -10.38 -18.84 4.78
C PHE A 201 -9.51 -19.68 3.85
N ASP A 202 -9.32 -20.95 4.20
CA ASP A 202 -8.48 -21.88 3.46
C ASP A 202 -7.07 -21.30 3.19
N ILE A 203 -6.74 -21.03 1.92
CA ILE A 203 -5.44 -20.56 1.46
C ILE A 203 -5.35 -19.03 1.25
N PHE A 204 -6.40 -18.28 1.60
CA PHE A 204 -6.42 -16.82 1.48
C PHE A 204 -6.55 -16.13 2.84
N ALA A 205 -5.70 -15.13 3.08
CA ALA A 205 -5.77 -14.31 4.29
C ALA A 205 -5.53 -12.83 4.00
N PHE A 206 -6.28 -11.98 4.70
CA PHE A 206 -6.02 -10.55 4.84
C PHE A 206 -5.71 -10.21 6.30
N VAL A 207 -4.60 -9.50 6.53
CA VAL A 207 -4.20 -9.01 7.87
C VAL A 207 -4.11 -7.49 7.86
N ARG A 208 -4.97 -6.85 8.66
CA ARG A 208 -4.79 -5.45 9.06
C ARG A 208 -3.82 -5.41 10.23
N VAL A 209 -2.65 -4.79 10.05
CA VAL A 209 -1.65 -4.64 11.10
C VAL A 209 -1.85 -3.31 11.82
N HIS A 210 -2.04 -3.36 13.13
CA HIS A 210 -2.20 -2.17 13.95
C HIS A 210 -0.86 -1.43 14.12
N TYR A 211 -0.93 -0.10 14.22
CA TYR A 211 0.22 0.75 14.55
C TYR A 211 1.35 0.67 13.52
N ALA A 212 1.00 0.43 12.26
CA ALA A 212 1.91 0.39 11.12
C ALA A 212 1.40 1.27 9.97
N GLY A 213 2.31 2.00 9.32
CA GLY A 213 2.09 2.72 8.07
C GLY A 213 2.32 1.82 6.85
N HIS A 214 2.79 2.43 5.77
CA HIS A 214 3.01 1.80 4.47
C HIS A 214 4.05 0.68 4.55
N MET A 215 5.18 0.95 5.21
CA MET A 215 6.25 -0.02 5.43
C MET A 215 6.04 -0.75 6.75
N VAL A 216 5.08 -1.68 6.80
CA VAL A 216 4.78 -2.45 8.03
C VAL A 216 6.02 -2.99 8.75
N PRO A 217 7.05 -3.55 8.07
CA PRO A 217 8.27 -4.00 8.76
C PRO A 217 9.11 -2.89 9.39
N MET A 218 9.02 -1.66 8.90
CA MET A 218 9.70 -0.50 9.49
C MET A 218 9.04 -0.08 10.80
N ASP A 219 7.70 -0.03 10.82
CA ASP A 219 6.94 0.42 12.00
C ASP A 219 6.76 -0.67 13.07
N GLN A 220 6.57 -1.91 12.62
CA GLN A 220 6.26 -3.07 13.47
C GLN A 220 7.17 -4.27 13.11
N PRO A 221 8.51 -4.15 13.29
CA PRO A 221 9.46 -5.17 12.83
C PRO A 221 9.22 -6.55 13.44
N ALA A 222 9.02 -6.63 14.76
CA ALA A 222 8.76 -7.90 15.45
C ALA A 222 7.45 -8.57 14.99
N VAL A 223 6.38 -7.79 14.85
CA VAL A 223 5.07 -8.26 14.38
C VAL A 223 5.15 -8.75 12.93
N SER A 224 5.78 -7.97 12.05
CA SER A 224 5.93 -8.34 10.63
C SER A 224 6.75 -9.61 10.45
N LEU A 225 7.78 -9.81 11.28
CA LEU A 225 8.59 -11.02 11.27
C LEU A 225 7.77 -12.24 11.70
N ASP A 226 6.96 -12.13 12.76
CA ASP A 226 6.06 -13.22 13.18
C ASP A 226 4.99 -13.52 12.13
N LEU A 227 4.36 -12.49 11.55
CA LEU A 227 3.39 -12.61 10.46
C LEU A 227 3.96 -13.42 9.28
N ILE A 228 5.13 -13.01 8.79
CA ILE A 228 5.78 -13.66 7.64
C ILE A 228 6.27 -15.07 8.00
N ASN A 229 6.79 -15.29 9.21
CA ASN A 229 7.17 -16.63 9.66
C ASN A 229 5.96 -17.57 9.78
N LYS A 230 4.84 -17.11 10.32
CA LYS A 230 3.61 -17.90 10.36
C LYS A 230 3.10 -18.22 8.96
N PHE A 231 3.19 -17.25 8.05
CA PHE A 231 2.89 -17.48 6.65
C PHE A 231 3.79 -18.58 6.07
N PHE A 232 5.10 -18.40 6.03
CA PHE A 232 5.99 -19.40 5.40
C PHE A 232 5.99 -20.77 6.07
N LEU A 233 5.76 -20.84 7.39
CA LEU A 233 5.71 -22.10 8.15
C LEU A 233 4.32 -22.73 8.19
N ASN A 234 3.34 -22.18 7.48
CA ASN A 234 1.94 -22.65 7.49
C ASN A 234 1.36 -22.78 8.91
N LYS A 235 1.63 -21.78 9.75
CA LYS A 235 1.01 -21.65 11.07
C LYS A 235 -0.26 -20.82 10.97
N GLU A 236 -1.11 -20.98 11.97
CA GLU A 236 -2.28 -20.12 12.14
C GLU A 236 -1.82 -18.66 12.29
N LEU A 237 -2.47 -17.78 11.53
CA LEU A 237 -2.25 -16.33 11.58
C LEU A 237 -2.86 -15.75 12.85
#